data_AF-A0A1Q5TMZ2-F1
#
_entry.id   AF-A0A1Q5TMZ2-F1
#
_cell.length_a   1.000
_cell.length_b   1.000
_cell.length_c   1.000
_cell.angle_alpha   90.00
_cell.angle_beta   90.00
_cell.angle_gamma   90.00
#
_symmetry.space_group_name_H-M   'P 1'
#
loop_
_entity.id
_entity.type
_entity.pdbx_description
1 polymer ?
#
loop_
_entity_poly.entity_id
_entity_poly.type
_entity_poly.pdbx_seq_one_letter_code
_entity_poly.pdbx_strand_id
1 'polypeptide(L)'
;MNECEIKRMKEGISERMEALLFIRYHIGSFPESMDSTLTGLLFKSWRFIKSHENEILFANGLQPAITKSEFDLSNTYWNNSVKKGHH
;
A
#
# COMPACT_ATOMS: atom_id res chain seq x y z
N MET A 1 -12.40 21.98 -10.78
CA MET A 1 -11.26 21.05 -10.84
C MET A 1 -10.53 21.28 -12.16
N ASN A 2 -9.26 21.68 -12.12
CA ASN A 2 -8.45 22.02 -13.30
C ASN A 2 -7.56 20.84 -13.76
N GLU A 3 -6.96 20.94 -14.96
CA GLU A 3 -6.14 19.87 -15.53
C GLU A 3 -4.92 19.50 -14.66
N CYS A 4 -4.33 20.48 -13.97
CA CYS A 4 -3.21 20.24 -13.05
C CYS A 4 -3.65 19.46 -11.80
N GLU A 5 -4.85 19.68 -11.29
CA GLU A 5 -5.45 18.91 -10.19
C GLU A 5 -5.74 17.47 -10.64
N ILE A 6 -6.32 17.29 -11.83
CA ILE A 6 -6.58 15.96 -12.40
C ILE A 6 -5.28 15.17 -12.58
N LYS A 7 -4.23 15.81 -13.09
CA LYS A 7 -2.92 15.17 -13.28
C LYS A 7 -2.32 14.72 -11.94
N ARG A 8 -2.32 15.60 -10.93
CA ARG A 8 -1.83 15.26 -9.58
C ARG A 8 -2.61 14.13 -8.93
N MET A 9 -3.94 14.10 -9.11
CA MET A 9 -4.77 13.00 -8.61
C MET A 9 -4.42 11.67 -9.30
N LYS A 10 -4.24 11.68 -10.63
CA LYS A 10 -3.84 10.48 -11.39
C LYS A 10 -2.47 9.96 -10.97
N GLU A 11 -1.49 10.85 -10.84
CA GLU A 11 -0.13 10.51 -10.40
C GLU A 11 -0.15 9.95 -8.97
N GLY A 12 -0.92 10.56 -8.08
CA GLY A 12 -1.13 10.04 -6.72
C GLY A 12 -1.76 8.65 -6.72
N ILE A 13 -2.83 8.42 -7.47
CA ILE A 13 -3.45 7.09 -7.57
C ILE A 13 -2.42 6.06 -8.07
N SER A 14 -1.60 6.41 -9.07
CA SER A 14 -0.54 5.56 -9.59
C SER A 14 0.48 5.17 -8.52
N GLU A 15 1.01 6.13 -7.76
CA GLU A 15 2.04 5.85 -6.76
C GLU A 15 1.54 4.96 -5.62
N ARG A 16 0.30 5.19 -5.14
CA ARG A 16 -0.30 4.35 -4.08
C ARG A 16 -0.50 2.91 -4.57
N MET A 17 -0.90 2.73 -5.82
CA MET A 17 -1.02 1.39 -6.42
C MET A 17 0.35 0.71 -6.54
N GLU A 18 1.39 1.46 -6.95
CA GLU A 18 2.76 0.94 -6.97
C GLU A 18 3.26 0.53 -5.58
N ALA A 19 2.96 1.33 -4.55
CA ALA A 19 3.30 1.00 -3.16
C ALA A 19 2.62 -0.30 -2.70
N LEU A 20 1.35 -0.50 -3.05
CA LEU A 20 0.62 -1.74 -2.75
C LEU A 20 1.25 -2.95 -3.46
N LEU A 21 1.60 -2.80 -4.74
CA LEU A 21 2.30 -3.84 -5.50
C LEU A 21 3.69 -4.12 -4.94
N PHE A 22 4.40 -3.09 -4.46
CA PHE A 22 5.70 -3.24 -3.83
C PHE A 22 5.64 -4.14 -2.61
N ILE A 23 4.71 -3.87 -1.67
CA ILE A 23 4.52 -4.73 -0.49
C ILE A 23 4.25 -6.16 -0.93
N ARG A 24 3.39 -6.35 -1.94
CA ARG A 24 3.01 -7.67 -2.42
C ARG A 24 4.18 -8.47 -3.01
N TYR A 25 4.90 -7.89 -3.95
CA TYR A 25 5.90 -8.62 -4.73
C TYR A 25 7.29 -8.67 -4.08
N HIS A 26 7.62 -7.69 -3.24
CA HIS A 26 8.95 -7.59 -2.64
C HIS A 26 8.97 -7.92 -1.14
N ILE A 27 7.90 -7.60 -0.40
CA ILE A 27 7.82 -7.92 1.04
C ILE A 27 7.04 -9.22 1.26
N GLY A 28 6.06 -9.53 0.39
CA GLY A 28 5.26 -10.74 0.43
C GLY A 28 4.13 -10.72 1.46
N SER A 29 4.24 -9.91 2.52
CA SER A 29 3.25 -9.84 3.59
C SER A 29 3.23 -8.49 4.29
N PHE A 30 2.11 -8.20 4.95
CA PHE A 30 2.00 -7.10 5.89
C PHE A 30 2.49 -7.55 7.28
N PRO A 31 3.37 -6.80 7.97
CA PRO A 31 3.88 -7.21 9.27
C PRO A 31 2.77 -7.25 10.33
N GLU A 32 2.80 -8.26 11.20
CA GLU A 32 1.85 -8.42 12.31
C GLU A 32 2.29 -7.67 13.57
N SER A 33 3.59 -7.43 13.72
CA SER A 33 4.18 -6.73 14.85
C SER A 33 5.39 -5.90 14.42
N MET A 34 5.68 -4.85 15.20
CA MET A 34 6.84 -3.98 15.03
C MET A 34 7.31 -3.50 16.40
N ASP A 35 8.60 -3.63 16.68
CA ASP A 35 9.19 -3.17 17.94
C ASP A 35 9.41 -1.65 17.96
N SER A 36 9.62 -1.04 16.79
CA SER A 36 9.77 0.40 16.62
C SER A 36 8.49 1.06 16.08
N THR A 37 8.36 2.39 16.26
CA THR A 37 7.25 3.17 15.70
C THR A 37 7.31 3.27 14.18
N LEU A 38 8.49 3.13 13.59
CA LEU A 38 8.73 3.31 12.15
C LEU A 38 9.90 2.46 11.68
N THR A 39 9.79 1.96 10.45
CA THR A 39 10.89 1.31 9.74
C THR A 39 11.73 2.33 8.98
N GLY A 40 12.88 1.87 8.46
CA GLY A 40 13.60 2.59 7.42
C GLY A 40 12.75 2.82 6.17
N LEU A 41 13.25 3.68 5.28
CA LEU A 41 12.63 3.95 3.98
C LEU A 41 12.67 2.70 3.11
N LEU A 42 11.52 2.33 2.54
CA LEU A 42 11.38 1.09 1.75
C LEU A 42 11.08 1.39 0.27
N PHE A 43 10.14 2.29 0.00
CA PHE A 43 9.72 2.60 -1.37
C PHE A 43 9.26 4.05 -1.48
N LYS A 44 9.90 4.91 -2.27
CA LYS A 44 9.46 6.30 -2.52
C LYS A 44 8.92 7.04 -1.27
N SER A 45 9.72 7.11 -0.20
CA SER A 45 9.33 7.69 1.10
C SER A 45 8.28 6.91 1.93
N TRP A 46 7.69 5.85 1.38
CA TRP A 46 6.85 4.90 2.09
C TRP A 46 7.69 4.01 3.01
N ARG A 47 7.11 3.75 4.18
CA ARG A 47 7.68 2.89 5.23
C ARG A 47 6.54 2.29 6.05
N PHE A 48 6.81 1.24 6.80
CA PHE A 48 5.87 0.81 7.82
C PHE A 48 5.96 1.74 9.02
N ILE A 49 4.79 2.13 9.54
CA ILE A 49 4.64 2.91 10.75
C ILE A 49 3.63 2.22 11.66
N LYS A 50 3.78 2.41 12.96
CA LYS A 50 2.81 2.01 13.97
C LYS A 50 2.00 3.23 14.39
N SER A 51 0.70 3.19 14.19
CA SER A 51 -0.24 4.26 14.56
C SER A 51 -0.39 4.36 16.08
N HIS A 52 -1.05 5.42 16.56
CA HIS A 52 -1.39 5.58 17.97
C HIS A 52 -2.33 4.47 18.50
N GLU A 53 -3.10 3.84 17.60
CA GLU A 53 -3.99 2.71 17.91
C GLU A 53 -3.26 1.36 17.81
N ASN A 54 -1.92 1.37 17.73
CA ASN A 54 -1.07 0.19 17.58
C ASN A 54 -1.32 -0.60 16.28
N GLU A 55 -1.95 0.03 15.28
CA GLU A 55 -2.12 -0.53 13.94
C GLU A 55 -0.85 -0.30 13.11
N ILE A 56 -0.41 -1.32 12.38
CA ILE A 56 0.70 -1.18 11.42
C ILE A 56 0.13 -0.71 10.09
N LEU A 57 0.71 0.36 9.57
CA LEU A 57 0.33 1.03 8.33
C LEU A 57 1.54 1.14 7.41
N PHE A 58 1.33 1.11 6.10
CA PHE A 58 2.37 1.51 5.15
C PHE A 58 2.05 2.92 4.65
N ALA A 59 2.93 3.89 4.89
CA ALA A 59 2.64 5.30 4.68
C ALA A 59 3.86 6.12 4.26
N ASN A 60 3.62 7.19 3.48
CA ASN A 60 4.62 8.19 3.09
C ASN A 60 4.32 9.61 3.61
N GLY A 61 3.19 9.81 4.31
CA GLY A 61 2.76 11.10 4.84
C GLY A 61 2.15 12.07 3.80
N LEU A 62 2.07 11.66 2.53
CA LEU A 62 1.48 12.45 1.44
C LEU A 62 0.15 11.87 0.96
N GLN A 63 0.01 10.55 1.06
CA GLN A 63 -1.14 9.81 0.55
C GLN A 63 -1.83 9.03 1.69
N PRO A 64 -3.10 8.63 1.51
CA PRO A 64 -3.75 7.72 2.44
C PRO A 64 -2.90 6.46 2.61
N ALA A 65 -2.60 6.13 3.87
CA ALA A 65 -1.84 4.94 4.20
C ALA A 65 -2.52 3.68 3.64
N ILE A 66 -1.73 2.64 3.39
CA ILE A 66 -2.23 1.32 3.06
C ILE A 66 -2.33 0.55 4.37
N THR A 67 -3.52 0.02 4.64
CA THR A 67 -3.80 -0.83 5.80
C THR A 67 -3.57 -2.31 5.47
N LYS A 68 -3.48 -3.14 6.51
CA LYS A 68 -3.43 -4.60 6.33
C LYS A 68 -4.69 -5.13 5.62
N SER A 69 -5.86 -4.60 5.96
CA SER A 69 -7.13 -5.03 5.35
C SER A 69 -7.17 -4.74 3.85
N GLU A 70 -6.68 -3.57 3.42
CA GLU A 70 -6.56 -3.24 1.99
C GLU A 70 -5.57 -4.14 1.27
N PHE A 71 -4.44 -4.45 1.89
CA PHE A 71 -3.48 -5.41 1.36
C PHE A 71 -4.11 -6.80 1.16
N ASP A 72 -4.78 -7.31 2.20
CA ASP A 72 -5.40 -8.64 2.18
C ASP A 72 -6.53 -8.71 1.13
N LEU A 73 -7.40 -7.68 1.07
CA LEU A 73 -8.45 -7.59 0.04
C LEU A 73 -7.86 -7.61 -1.37
N SER A 74 -6.81 -6.83 -1.62
CA SER A 74 -6.15 -6.78 -2.93
C SER A 74 -5.56 -8.15 -3.35
N ASN A 75 -5.09 -8.92 -2.38
CA ASN A 75 -4.60 -10.28 -2.59
C ASN A 75 -5.74 -11.24 -2.94
N THR A 76 -6.88 -11.17 -2.24
CA THR A 76 -8.05 -12.00 -2.52
C THR A 76 -8.61 -11.75 -3.92
N TYR A 77 -8.80 -10.49 -4.32
CA TYR A 77 -9.31 -10.15 -5.66
C TYR A 77 -8.38 -10.64 -6.77
N TRP A 78 -7.07 -10.46 -6.61
CA TRP A 78 -6.11 -10.94 -7.60
C TRP A 78 -6.12 -12.46 -7.74
N ASN A 79 -6.12 -13.18 -6.63
CA ASN A 79 -6.16 -14.65 -6.66
C ASN A 79 -7.44 -15.17 -7.32
N ASN A 80 -8.56 -14.46 -7.15
CA ASN A 80 -9.82 -14.77 -7.82
C ASN A 80 -9.80 -14.41 -9.31
N SER A 81 -9.14 -13.31 -9.71
CA SER A 81 -8.99 -12.93 -11.12
C SER A 81 -8.06 -13.87 -11.88
N VAL A 82 -6.94 -14.29 -11.28
CA VAL A 82 -6.01 -15.28 -11.89
C VAL A 82 -6.70 -16.63 -12.06
N LYS A 83 -7.49 -17.08 -11.09
CA LYS A 83 -8.26 -18.34 -11.20
C LYS A 83 -9.35 -18.31 -12.28
N LYS A 84 -9.88 -17.14 -12.63
CA LYS A 84 -10.91 -16.98 -13.67
C LYS A 84 -10.35 -16.79 -15.09
N GLY A 85 -9.03 -16.64 -15.23
CA GLY A 85 -8.34 -16.46 -16.53
C GLY A 85 -7.92 -17.76 -17.22
N HIS A 86 -8.27 -18.93 -16.66
CA HIS A 86 -8.05 -20.24 -17.28
C HIS A 86 -9.39 -20.93 -17.56
N HIS A 87 -10.06 -20.52 -18.63
CA HIS A 87 -11.08 -21.31 -19.33
C HIS A 87 -11.09 -20.93 -20.81
#